data_AF-A0A7Y5GJT9-F1
#
_entry.id   AF-A0A7Y5GJT9-F1
#
_cell.length_a   1.000
_cell.length_b   1.000
_cell.length_c   1.000
_cell.angle_alpha   90.00
_cell.angle_beta   90.00
_cell.angle_gamma   90.00
#
_symmetry.space_group_name_H-M   'P 1'
#
loop_
_entity.id
_entity.type
_entity.pdbx_description
1 polymer ?
#
loop_
_entity_poly.entity_id
_entity_poly.type
_entity_poly.pdbx_seq_one_letter_code
_entity_poly.pdbx_strand_id
1 'polypeptide(L)' 'MADLQRAGVRWIFCDHLHRNAEAQDGQTTVITTGAAGKPLGSGKSGIRLIWINGRNVSHRYAEFGNLPHDARQISAAAK' A
#
# COMPACT_ATOMS: atom_id res chain seq x y z
N MET A 1 -9.06 15.99 4.70
CA MET A 1 -9.13 14.73 5.49
C MET A 1 -10.42 14.59 6.30
N ALA A 2 -10.92 15.67 6.91
CA ALA A 2 -12.12 15.67 7.76
C ALA A 2 -13.34 14.89 7.21
N ASP A 3 -13.75 15.11 5.95
CA ASP A 3 -14.92 14.40 5.40
C ASP A 3 -14.69 12.89 5.24
N LEU A 4 -13.49 12.49 4.84
CA LEU A 4 -13.14 11.07 4.70
C LEU A 4 -13.06 10.37 6.06
N GLN A 5 -12.53 11.07 7.07
CA GLN A 5 -12.54 10.59 8.45
C GLN A 5 -13.98 10.47 9.00
N ARG A 6 -14.85 11.46 8.74
CA ARG A 6 -16.28 11.42 9.12
C ARG A 6 -17.04 10.29 8.43
N ALA A 7 -16.66 9.94 7.21
CA ALA A 7 -17.19 8.78 6.48
C ALA A 7 -16.59 7.43 6.94
N GLY A 8 -15.65 7.42 7.89
CA GLY A 8 -15.04 6.21 8.42
C GLY A 8 -13.97 5.58 7.53
N VAL A 9 -13.37 6.34 6.60
CA VAL A 9 -12.29 5.84 5.74
C VAL A 9 -11.04 5.59 6.58
N ARG A 10 -10.56 4.34 6.61
CA ARG A 10 -9.35 3.94 7.36
C ARG A 10 -8.09 3.81 6.51
N TRP A 11 -8.24 3.57 5.21
CA TRP A 11 -7.12 3.34 4.31
C TRP A 11 -7.32 4.12 3.01
N ILE A 12 -6.29 4.83 2.58
CA ILE A 12 -6.23 5.52 1.28
C ILE A 12 -4.99 5.00 0.56
N PHE A 13 -5.17 4.42 -0.63
CA PHE A 13 -4.08 4.02 -1.51
C PHE A 13 -4.02 4.98 -2.70
N CYS A 14 -2.87 5.59 -2.94
CA CYS A 14 -2.67 6.55 -4.03
C CYS A 14 -1.31 6.38 -4.71
N ASP A 15 -1.08 7.16 -5.77
CA ASP A 15 0.19 7.26 -6.49
C ASP A 15 0.65 8.74 -6.50
N HIS A 16 1.43 9.15 -7.51
CA HIS A 16 1.97 10.47 -7.83
C HIS A 16 3.43 10.70 -7.40
N LEU A 17 3.85 10.21 -6.24
CA LEU A 17 5.22 10.46 -5.76
C LEU A 17 6.29 9.62 -6.48
N HIS A 18 5.89 8.58 -7.24
CA HIS A 18 6.81 7.59 -7.82
C HIS A 18 7.75 6.94 -6.78
N ARG A 19 7.36 7.01 -5.51
CA ARG A 19 8.07 6.52 -4.33
C ARG A 19 7.05 5.99 -3.35
N ASN A 20 7.45 4.97 -2.59
CA ASN A 20 6.62 4.50 -1.49
C ASN A 20 6.66 5.53 -0.35
N ALA A 21 5.49 5.89 0.16
CA ALA A 21 5.35 6.74 1.33
C ALA A 21 4.16 6.27 2.16
N GLU A 22 4.21 6.55 3.45
CA GLU A 22 3.15 6.25 4.40
C GLU A 22 2.99 7.44 5.34
N ALA A 23 1.75 7.82 5.58
CA ALA A 23 1.38 8.85 6.53
C ALA A 23 0.10 8.45 7.26
N GLN A 24 -0.06 8.91 8.49
CA GLN A 24 -1.25 8.66 9.30
C GLN A 24 -1.87 9.98 9.78
N ASP A 25 -3.18 10.10 9.61
CA ASP A 25 -3.99 11.22 10.10
C ASP A 25 -5.21 10.65 10.85
N GLY A 26 -5.12 10.68 12.18
CA GLY A 26 -6.10 10.05 13.06
C GLY A 26 -6.20 8.55 12.83
N GLN A 27 -7.38 8.07 12.44
CA GLN A 27 -7.65 6.66 12.13
C GLN A 27 -7.47 6.30 10.65
N THR A 28 -7.05 7.26 9.82
CA THR A 28 -6.85 7.07 8.39
C THR A 28 -5.36 6.96 8.08
N THR A 29 -4.95 5.83 7.50
CA THR A 29 -3.60 5.64 6.95
C THR A 29 -3.61 5.89 5.45
N VAL A 30 -2.67 6.70 4.97
CA VAL A 30 -2.48 7.03 3.56
C VAL A 30 -1.19 6.38 3.08
N ILE A 31 -1.29 5.59 2.02
CA ILE A 31 -0.17 4.88 1.39
C ILE A 31 -0.02 5.38 -0.03
N THR A 32 1.14 5.96 -0.33
CA THR A 32 1.55 6.22 -1.71
C THR A 32 2.34 5.03 -2.23
N THR A 33 1.91 4.46 -3.35
CA THR A 33 2.56 3.33 -4.00
C THR A 33 3.65 3.81 -4.94
N GLY A 34 4.84 3.19 -4.88
CA GLY A 34 5.91 3.44 -5.82
C GLY A 34 5.52 3.09 -7.26
N ALA A 35 6.17 3.72 -8.24
CA ALA A 35 5.82 3.55 -9.64
C ALA A 35 6.32 2.22 -10.21
N ALA A 36 5.50 1.60 -11.07
CA ALA A 36 5.90 0.44 -11.84
C ALA A 36 6.93 0.80 -12.94
N GLY A 37 6.71 1.87 -13.71
CA GLY A 37 7.51 2.18 -14.89
C GLY A 37 8.68 3.15 -14.68
N LYS A 38 8.59 4.04 -13.69
CA LYS A 38 9.60 5.09 -13.46
C LYS A 38 9.76 5.41 -11.98
N PRO A 39 10.27 4.48 -11.16
CA PRO A 39 10.55 4.77 -9.76
C PRO A 39 11.60 5.89 -9.64
N LEU A 40 11.47 6.76 -8.64
CA LEU A 40 12.42 7.85 -8.40
C LEU A 40 13.37 7.53 -7.23
N GLY A 41 14.60 8.06 -7.31
CA GLY A 41 15.62 7.83 -6.27
C GLY A 41 16.05 6.37 -6.24
N SER A 42 16.13 5.79 -5.03
CA SER A 42 16.46 4.38 -4.83
C SER A 42 15.29 3.40 -5.02
N GLY A 43 14.11 3.90 -5.43
CA GLY A 43 12.92 3.07 -5.63
C GLY A 43 13.12 2.01 -6.71
N LYS A 44 12.44 0.86 -6.54
CA LYS A 44 12.40 -0.24 -7.51
C LYS A 44 11.02 -0.35 -8.14
N SER A 45 10.98 -0.79 -9.39
CA SER A 45 9.73 -1.11 -10.08
C SER A 45 9.00 -2.25 -9.40
N GLY A 46 7.70 -2.08 -9.21
CA GLY A 46 6.88 -3.05 -8.49
C GLY A 46 5.41 -2.64 -8.44
N ILE A 47 4.67 -3.38 -7.64
CA ILE A 47 3.24 -3.18 -7.39
C ILE A 47 2.94 -3.31 -5.90
N ARG A 48 1.86 -2.68 -5.44
CA ARG A 48 1.37 -2.88 -4.07
C ARG A 48 0.31 -3.97 -4.07
N LEU A 49 0.54 -4.99 -3.26
CA LEU A 49 -0.40 -6.07 -3.01
C LEU A 49 -1.21 -5.69 -1.77
N ILE A 50 -2.53 -5.77 -1.88
CA ILE A 50 -3.47 -5.44 -0.81
C ILE A 50 -4.33 -6.67 -0.58
N TRP A 51 -4.43 -7.10 0.68
CA TRP A 51 -5.24 -8.23 1.09
C TRP A 51 -6.26 -7.78 2.13
N ILE A 52 -7.52 -8.16 1.89
CA ILE A 52 -8.65 -7.75 2.73
C ILE A 52 -9.29 -9.01 3.30
N ASN A 53 -9.33 -9.11 4.63
CA ASN A 53 -9.98 -10.20 5.35
C ASN A 53 -10.95 -9.61 6.39
N GLY A 54 -12.23 -9.54 6.03
CA GLY A 54 -13.24 -8.87 6.84
C GLY A 54 -12.90 -7.40 7.04
N ARG A 55 -12.65 -7.00 8.29
CA ARG A 55 -12.24 -5.62 8.65
C ARG A 55 -10.73 -5.41 8.65
N ASN A 56 -9.94 -6.46 8.44
CA ASN A 56 -8.49 -6.36 8.43
C ASN A 56 -8.00 -6.12 7.00
N VAL A 57 -7.10 -5.14 6.86
CA VAL A 57 -6.42 -4.83 5.60
C VAL A 57 -4.92 -4.99 5.88
N SER A 58 -4.25 -5.81 5.08
CA SER A 58 -2.79 -5.86 5.05
C SER A 58 -2.31 -5.48 3.66
N HIS A 59 -1.13 -4.90 3.58
CA HIS A 59 -0.55 -4.55 2.30
C HIS A 59 0.97 -4.60 2.32
N ARG A 60 1.58 -4.84 1.16
CA ARG A 60 3.03 -4.70 0.98
C ARG A 60 3.36 -4.29 -0.44
N TYR A 61 4.45 -3.54 -0.61
CA TYR A 61 5.04 -3.34 -1.91
C TYR A 61 5.84 -4.58 -2.30
N ALA A 62 5.62 -5.09 -3.50
CA ALA A 62 6.38 -6.18 -4.08
C ALA A 62 7.10 -5.65 -5.32
N GLU A 63 8.43 -5.64 -5.24
CA GLU A 63 9.27 -5.37 -6.40
C GLU A 63 9.08 -6.47 -7.44
N PHE A 64 9.17 -6.16 -8.73
CA PHE A 64 8.94 -7.16 -9.78
C PHE A 64 9.92 -8.34 -9.73
N GLY A 65 11.14 -8.12 -9.22
CA GLY A 65 12.11 -9.20 -8.99
C GLY A 65 11.80 -10.10 -7.80
N ASN A 66 10.76 -9.78 -7.00
CA ASN A 66 10.39 -10.49 -5.78
C ASN A 66 8.86 -10.53 -5.59
N LEU A 67 8.14 -10.86 -6.67
CA LEU A 67 6.70 -11.09 -6.60
C LEU A 67 6.39 -12.42 -5.89
N PRO A 68 5.38 -12.47 -5.01
CA PRO A 68 4.87 -13.75 -4.52
C PRO A 68 4.28 -14.57 -5.64
N HIS A 69 4.43 -15.89 -5.52
CA HIS A 69 3.80 -16.88 -6.39
C HIS A 69 2.62 -17.59 -5.71
N ASP A 70 2.32 -17.26 -4.45
CA ASP A 70 1.22 -17.81 -3.68
C ASP A 70 0.52 -16.74 -2.84
N ALA A 71 -0.83 -16.76 -2.81
CA ALA A 71 -1.64 -15.80 -2.06
C ALA A 71 -1.37 -15.83 -0.55
N ARG A 72 -0.98 -17.00 0.01
CA ARG A 72 -0.63 -17.16 1.42
C ARG A 72 0.60 -16.33 1.82
N GLN A 73 1.50 -16.06 0.86
CA GLN A 73 2.68 -15.20 1.07
C GLN A 73 2.31 -13.72 1.17
N ILE A 74 1.10 -13.34 0.77
CA ILE A 74 0.57 -11.98 0.90
C ILE A 74 -0.13 -11.84 2.26
N SER A 75 -0.93 -12.83 2.66
CA SER A 75 -1.65 -12.80 3.94
C SER A 75 -0.75 -13.00 5.16
N ALA A 76 0.36 -13.73 5.05
CA ALA A 76 1.28 -13.98 6.18
C ALA A 76 2.17 -12.78 6.56
N ALA A 77 2.25 -11.76 5.69
CA ALA A 77 2.97 -10.51 5.98
C ALA A 77 2.09 -9.48 6.71
N ALA A 78 0.84 -9.84 7.05
CA ALA A 78 -0.06 -9.02 7.85
C ALA A 78 0.43 -8.96 9.29
N LYS A 79 1.14 -7.89 9.65
CA LYS A 79 1.16 -7.42 11.04
C LYS A 79 -0.05 -6.53 11.28
#